data_AF-A0A1H3TYK4-F1
#
_entry.id   AF-A0A1H3TYK4-F1
#
_cell.length_a   1.000
_cell.length_b   1.000
_cell.length_c   1.000
_cell.angle_alpha   90.00
_cell.angle_beta   90.00
_cell.angle_gamma   90.00
#
_symmetry.space_group_name_H-M   'P 1'
#
loop_
_entity.id
_entity.type
_entity.pdbx_description
1 polymer ?
#
loop_
_entity_poly.entity_id
_entity_poly.type
_entity_poly.pdbx_seq_one_letter_code
_entity_poly.pdbx_strand_id
1 'polypeptide(L)'
;MKARLLAAAVTLLLVGGATAACGEKDAQEQPASMPAHATKTQSQTQSQQTTPELAAALAKARAATAKYVSDLPFAQQAGYQIITPMMPGMGYHYLNPKAPAFDLTAPAILVYVKNDNRWELGALEWVWPEQPTGPPLPGATYGEFAAACHYQDGTFVPADAEADCARTNGGEAFGFWHPKLVTMHVWLWFHNPDGLFHPTNPLVQTA
;
A
#
# COMPACT_ATOMS: atom_id res chain seq x y z
N MET A 1 55.54 -19.52 5.88
CA MET A 1 56.14 -19.33 7.23
C MET A 1 55.15 -18.46 8.01
N LYS A 2 54.49 -18.76 9.13
CA LYS A 2 54.45 -19.83 10.18
C LYS A 2 52.95 -19.88 10.62
N ALA A 3 52.26 -21.02 10.68
CA ALA A 3 52.04 -21.92 11.84
C ALA A 3 51.59 -21.19 13.13
N ARG A 4 50.63 -21.62 13.98
CA ARG A 4 49.69 -22.77 14.10
C ARG A 4 48.93 -22.59 15.45
N LEU A 5 47.75 -23.24 15.62
CA LEU A 5 47.22 -23.87 16.87
C LEU A 5 46.71 -22.93 18.01
N LEU A 6 45.69 -23.20 18.84
CA LEU A 6 45.02 -24.42 19.36
C LEU A 6 43.59 -24.14 19.91
N ALA A 7 42.81 -25.21 20.01
CA ALA A 7 41.46 -25.33 20.57
C ALA A 7 41.40 -25.36 22.12
N ALA A 8 40.21 -25.16 22.69
CA ALA A 8 39.77 -25.87 23.90
C ALA A 8 38.23 -25.83 24.03
N ALA A 9 37.61 -27.01 24.03
CA ALA A 9 36.24 -27.25 24.47
C ALA A 9 36.23 -27.51 25.97
N VAL A 10 35.19 -27.06 26.68
CA VAL A 10 34.89 -27.50 28.04
C VAL A 10 33.41 -27.85 28.11
N THR A 11 33.14 -29.11 28.41
CA THR A 11 31.83 -29.63 28.82
C THR A 11 32.02 -30.14 30.25
N LEU A 12 31.12 -29.76 31.16
CA LEU A 12 30.87 -30.56 32.37
C LEU A 12 29.42 -30.38 32.81
N LEU A 13 28.69 -31.51 32.79
CA LEU A 13 27.40 -31.70 33.46
C LEU A 13 27.59 -31.67 34.99
N LEU A 14 26.50 -31.38 35.72
CA LEU A 14 26.14 -32.11 36.94
C LEU A 14 24.62 -32.06 37.17
N VAL A 15 24.14 -33.15 37.77
CA VAL A 15 22.77 -33.66 37.87
C VAL A 15 22.18 -33.33 39.24
N GLY A 16 20.85 -33.25 39.34
CA GLY A 16 20.12 -33.92 40.43
C GLY A 16 19.12 -33.07 41.22
N GLY A 17 17.91 -33.64 41.39
CA GLY A 17 17.10 -33.43 42.59
C GLY A 17 15.62 -33.14 42.34
N ALA A 18 14.80 -34.19 42.22
CA ALA A 18 13.34 -34.11 42.35
C ALA A 18 12.94 -34.36 43.81
N THR A 19 11.99 -33.59 44.33
CA THR A 19 11.16 -33.98 45.48
C THR A 19 9.73 -33.51 45.26
N ALA A 20 8.82 -34.48 45.24
CA ALA A 20 7.38 -34.28 45.32
C ALA A 20 6.96 -34.07 46.78
N ALA A 21 6.00 -33.17 47.02
CA ALA A 21 5.22 -33.13 48.25
C ALA A 21 3.78 -32.68 47.92
N CYS A 22 2.81 -33.44 48.43
CA CYS A 22 1.36 -33.20 48.34
C CYS A 22 0.81 -32.82 49.73
N GLY A 23 -0.25 -32.00 49.75
CA GLY A 23 -1.17 -31.75 50.89
C GLY A 23 -0.73 -30.61 51.81
N GLU A 24 -1.55 -29.67 52.28
CA GLU A 24 -3.01 -29.62 52.48
C GLU A 24 -3.47 -28.13 52.54
N LYS A 25 -4.76 -27.93 52.30
CA LYS A 25 -5.60 -26.72 52.33
C LYS A 25 -5.46 -25.81 53.56
N ASP A 26 -5.69 -24.52 53.34
CA ASP A 26 -6.55 -23.71 54.22
C ASP A 26 -7.33 -22.63 53.44
N ALA A 27 -8.55 -22.40 53.88
CA ALA A 27 -9.60 -21.56 53.29
C ALA A 27 -9.39 -20.09 53.70
N GLN A 28 -9.52 -19.08 52.82
CA GLN A 28 -10.76 -18.36 52.47
C GLN A 28 -10.58 -16.86 52.77
N GLU A 29 -10.47 -16.02 51.75
CA GLU A 29 -11.18 -14.73 51.73
C GLU A 29 -11.36 -14.25 50.28
N GLN A 30 -12.62 -14.12 49.87
CA GLN A 30 -13.05 -13.68 48.55
C GLN A 30 -13.48 -12.22 48.63
N PRO A 31 -12.90 -11.30 47.85
CA PRO A 31 -13.54 -10.02 47.61
C PRO A 31 -14.50 -10.13 46.42
N ALA A 32 -15.57 -9.34 46.53
CA ALA A 32 -16.76 -9.31 45.71
C ALA A 32 -16.51 -9.23 44.19
N SER A 33 -17.38 -9.92 43.45
CA SER A 33 -17.60 -9.78 42.02
C SER A 33 -17.96 -8.35 41.64
N MET A 34 -17.10 -7.70 40.85
CA MET A 34 -17.45 -6.50 40.09
C MET A 34 -18.03 -6.93 38.73
N PRO A 35 -19.02 -6.22 38.19
CA PRO A 35 -19.72 -6.61 36.98
C PRO A 35 -18.79 -6.58 35.77
N ALA A 36 -19.02 -7.53 34.86
CA ALA A 36 -18.32 -7.66 33.60
C ALA A 36 -18.37 -6.36 32.78
N HIS A 37 -17.23 -5.70 32.61
CA HIS A 37 -16.98 -5.03 31.34
C HIS A 37 -16.58 -6.13 30.36
N ALA A 38 -17.58 -6.67 29.67
CA ALA A 38 -17.37 -7.28 28.37
C ALA A 38 -16.83 -6.19 27.44
N THR A 39 -15.53 -5.91 27.53
CA THR A 39 -14.81 -5.36 26.40
C THR A 39 -14.88 -6.46 25.37
N LYS A 40 -15.84 -6.34 24.45
CA LYS A 40 -15.73 -6.96 23.14
C LYS A 40 -14.37 -6.53 22.63
N THR A 41 -13.36 -7.39 22.79
CA THR A 41 -12.21 -7.43 21.91
C THR A 41 -12.79 -7.83 20.56
N GLN A 42 -13.41 -6.87 19.88
CA GLN A 42 -13.47 -6.89 18.45
C GLN A 42 -12.02 -6.70 18.04
N SER A 43 -11.31 -7.81 17.88
CA SER A 43 -10.25 -7.87 16.88
C SER A 43 -10.91 -7.41 15.59
N GLN A 44 -10.85 -6.11 15.30
CA GLN A 44 -11.17 -5.55 14.00
C GLN A 44 -10.03 -5.89 13.06
N THR A 45 -9.84 -7.18 12.84
CA THR A 45 -9.29 -7.67 11.59
C THR A 45 -10.52 -7.99 10.76
N GLN A 46 -11.21 -6.94 10.27
CA GLN A 46 -12.09 -7.11 9.13
C GLN A 46 -11.17 -7.42 7.94
N SER A 47 -10.77 -8.69 7.82
CA SER A 47 -10.28 -9.20 6.55
C SER A 47 -11.39 -8.88 5.54
N GLN A 48 -11.13 -7.95 4.61
CA GLN A 48 -11.97 -7.72 3.44
C GLN A 48 -12.20 -9.09 2.80
N GLN A 49 -13.36 -9.71 3.07
CA GLN A 49 -13.61 -11.05 2.57
C GLN A 49 -13.68 -10.94 1.05
N THR A 50 -12.70 -11.53 0.37
CA THR A 50 -12.66 -11.52 -1.08
C THR A 50 -13.84 -12.34 -1.59
N THR A 51 -14.83 -11.68 -2.17
CA THR A 51 -15.94 -12.36 -2.85
C THR A 51 -15.43 -13.02 -4.14
N PRO A 52 -16.09 -14.06 -4.67
CA PRO A 52 -15.72 -14.64 -5.97
C PRO A 52 -15.69 -13.61 -7.11
N GLU A 53 -16.61 -12.64 -7.08
CA GLU A 53 -16.67 -11.53 -8.03
C GLU A 53 -15.42 -10.65 -7.94
N LEU A 54 -15.04 -10.23 -6.73
CA LEU A 54 -13.83 -9.45 -6.52
C LEU A 54 -12.59 -10.24 -6.95
N ALA A 55 -12.49 -11.52 -6.59
CA ALA A 55 -11.38 -12.37 -6.99
C ALA A 55 -11.24 -12.44 -8.53
N ALA A 56 -12.35 -12.61 -9.26
CA ALA A 56 -12.35 -12.64 -10.71
C ALA A 56 -11.92 -11.29 -11.33
N ALA A 57 -12.40 -10.17 -10.78
CA ALA A 57 -12.00 -8.84 -11.21
C ALA A 57 -10.49 -8.60 -11.00
N LEU A 58 -9.96 -8.97 -9.84
CA LEU A 58 -8.53 -8.83 -9.53
C LEU A 58 -7.66 -9.75 -10.40
N ALA A 59 -8.13 -10.97 -10.70
CA ALA A 59 -7.42 -11.87 -11.61
C ALA A 59 -7.34 -11.29 -13.04
N LYS A 60 -8.43 -10.69 -13.53
CA LYS A 60 -8.46 -10.00 -14.83
C LYS A 60 -7.47 -8.84 -14.86
N ALA A 61 -7.46 -8.00 -13.83
CA ALA A 61 -6.55 -6.88 -13.71
C ALA A 61 -5.08 -7.34 -13.62
N ARG A 62 -4.79 -8.40 -12.84
CA ARG A 62 -3.45 -9.00 -12.76
C ARG A 62 -2.98 -9.48 -14.13
N ALA A 63 -3.78 -10.26 -14.84
CA ALA A 63 -3.38 -10.77 -16.15
C ALA A 63 -3.07 -9.63 -17.15
N ALA A 64 -3.87 -8.56 -17.15
CA ALA A 64 -3.70 -7.45 -18.08
C ALA A 64 -2.48 -6.56 -17.78
N THR A 65 -2.12 -6.43 -16.50
CA THR A 65 -1.08 -5.49 -16.02
C THR A 65 0.25 -6.17 -15.68
N ALA A 66 0.32 -7.51 -15.70
CA ALA A 66 1.55 -8.27 -15.40
C ALA A 66 2.78 -7.83 -16.21
N LYS A 67 2.57 -7.43 -17.47
CA LYS A 67 3.63 -6.94 -18.37
C LYS A 67 4.31 -5.64 -17.91
N TYR A 68 3.71 -4.90 -16.98
CA TYR A 68 4.25 -3.65 -16.45
C TYR A 68 4.99 -3.83 -15.12
N VAL A 69 4.87 -4.99 -14.46
CA VAL A 69 5.27 -5.15 -13.05
C VAL A 69 6.73 -4.80 -12.77
N SER A 70 7.64 -5.12 -13.69
CA SER A 70 9.07 -4.82 -13.56
C SER A 70 9.63 -4.07 -14.77
N ASP A 71 8.75 -3.53 -15.63
CA ASP A 71 9.12 -2.92 -16.90
C ASP A 71 8.41 -1.57 -17.07
N LEU A 72 8.90 -0.58 -16.32
CA LEU A 72 8.45 0.80 -16.44
C LEU A 72 8.65 1.35 -17.88
N PRO A 73 9.78 1.13 -18.56
CA PRO A 73 9.93 1.56 -19.96
C PRO A 73 8.82 1.04 -20.87
N PHE A 74 8.36 -0.21 -20.68
CA PHE A 74 7.24 -0.75 -21.45
C PHE A 74 5.91 -0.04 -21.13
N ALA A 75 5.66 0.32 -19.86
CA ALA A 75 4.51 1.16 -19.50
C ALA A 75 4.58 2.55 -20.15
N GLN A 76 5.76 3.17 -20.18
CA GLN A 76 5.95 4.47 -20.82
C GLN A 76 5.69 4.42 -22.33
N GLN A 77 6.16 3.36 -23.01
CA GLN A 77 5.86 3.11 -24.42
C GLN A 77 4.36 2.90 -24.67
N ALA A 78 3.65 2.32 -23.71
CA ALA A 78 2.20 2.17 -23.75
C ALA A 78 1.42 3.48 -23.45
N GLY A 79 2.13 4.58 -23.16
CA GLY A 79 1.56 5.91 -22.99
C GLY A 79 1.39 6.37 -21.54
N TYR A 80 1.93 5.63 -20.57
CA TYR A 80 1.91 6.02 -19.16
C TYR A 80 3.06 6.98 -18.85
N GLN A 81 2.74 8.23 -18.49
CA GLN A 81 3.73 9.28 -18.22
C GLN A 81 3.72 9.68 -16.75
N ILE A 82 4.88 10.02 -16.19
CA ILE A 82 5.00 10.44 -14.79
C ILE A 82 4.17 11.70 -14.54
N ILE A 83 3.42 11.72 -13.43
CA ILE A 83 2.62 12.88 -13.00
C ILE A 83 2.86 13.26 -11.53
N THR A 84 3.58 12.45 -10.75
CA THR A 84 3.95 12.80 -9.37
C THR A 84 5.42 12.47 -9.10
N PRO A 85 6.10 13.22 -8.21
CA PRO A 85 7.35 12.74 -7.63
C PRO A 85 7.06 11.53 -6.72
N MET A 86 8.10 11.00 -6.07
CA MET A 86 7.87 10.03 -5.00
C MET A 86 6.99 10.64 -3.91
N MET A 87 5.80 10.09 -3.71
CA MET A 87 4.92 10.47 -2.63
C MET A 87 4.99 9.41 -1.51
N PRO A 88 5.39 9.77 -0.27
CA PRO A 88 5.34 8.85 0.86
C PRO A 88 3.96 8.20 1.01
N GLY A 89 3.92 6.89 1.16
CA GLY A 89 2.69 6.11 1.23
C GLY A 89 1.99 5.86 -0.11
N MET A 90 2.37 6.54 -1.20
CA MET A 90 1.62 6.53 -2.46
C MET A 90 2.48 6.01 -3.61
N GLY A 91 3.76 6.37 -3.69
CA GLY A 91 4.64 5.97 -4.79
C GLY A 91 4.68 6.98 -5.94
N TYR A 92 5.15 6.54 -7.10
CA TYR A 92 5.27 7.33 -8.34
C TYR A 92 4.10 7.02 -9.26
N HIS A 93 3.35 8.04 -9.65
CA HIS A 93 2.13 7.86 -10.44
C HIS A 93 2.43 8.10 -11.90
N TYR A 94 2.07 7.11 -12.73
CA TYR A 94 2.17 7.22 -14.18
C TYR A 94 0.78 7.17 -14.80
N LEU A 95 0.35 8.27 -15.41
CA LEU A 95 -0.97 8.45 -16.01
C LEU A 95 -0.95 8.12 -17.49
N ASN A 96 -1.96 7.39 -17.96
CA ASN A 96 -2.30 7.31 -19.38
C ASN A 96 -3.58 8.14 -19.64
N PRO A 97 -3.48 9.33 -20.25
CA PRO A 97 -4.64 10.19 -20.47
C PRO A 97 -5.64 9.66 -21.51
N LYS A 98 -5.28 8.58 -22.23
CA LYS A 98 -6.17 7.91 -23.19
C LYS A 98 -6.92 6.74 -22.58
N ALA A 99 -6.65 6.40 -21.32
CA ALA A 99 -7.38 5.34 -20.63
C ALA A 99 -8.85 5.74 -20.46
N PRO A 100 -9.79 4.78 -20.54
CA PRO A 100 -11.19 5.05 -20.22
C PRO A 100 -11.34 5.38 -18.73
N ALA A 101 -12.44 6.04 -18.36
CA ALA A 101 -12.73 6.42 -16.97
C ALA A 101 -12.71 5.22 -16.02
N PHE A 102 -13.14 4.04 -16.48
CA PHE A 102 -12.99 2.79 -15.76
C PHE A 102 -12.86 1.59 -16.71
N ASP A 103 -11.72 0.90 -16.64
CA ASP A 103 -11.47 -0.42 -17.22
C ASP A 103 -10.42 -1.13 -16.37
N LEU A 104 -10.75 -2.33 -15.88
CA LEU A 104 -9.86 -3.16 -15.07
C LEU A 104 -8.60 -3.62 -15.80
N THR A 105 -8.63 -3.64 -17.14
CA THR A 105 -7.52 -4.07 -17.99
C THR A 105 -6.68 -2.93 -18.53
N ALA A 106 -7.16 -1.69 -18.38
CA ALA A 106 -6.51 -0.46 -18.81
C ALA A 106 -6.72 0.62 -17.73
N PRO A 107 -6.06 0.49 -16.56
CA PRO A 107 -6.15 1.48 -15.49
C PRO A 107 -5.65 2.85 -15.97
N ALA A 108 -6.23 3.92 -15.44
CA ALA A 108 -5.81 5.28 -15.78
C ALA A 108 -4.41 5.56 -15.26
N ILE A 109 -4.09 5.11 -14.04
CA ILE A 109 -2.80 5.31 -13.41
C ILE A 109 -2.18 3.98 -13.00
N LEU A 110 -0.87 3.87 -13.25
CA LEU A 110 0.00 2.83 -12.70
C LEU A 110 0.86 3.46 -11.62
N VAL A 111 0.83 2.87 -10.42
CA VAL A 111 1.56 3.37 -9.26
C VAL A 111 2.78 2.49 -9.03
N TYR A 112 3.97 3.05 -9.21
CA TYR A 112 5.22 2.35 -9.02
C TYR A 112 5.86 2.67 -7.66
N VAL A 113 6.54 1.69 -7.11
CA VAL A 113 7.42 1.82 -5.95
C VAL A 113 8.85 1.44 -6.34
N LYS A 114 9.82 1.81 -5.50
CA LYS A 114 11.20 1.33 -5.64
C LYS A 114 11.53 0.35 -4.53
N ASN A 115 11.96 -0.84 -4.92
CA ASN A 115 12.47 -1.88 -4.03
C ASN A 115 13.93 -2.19 -4.43
N ASP A 116 14.90 -1.89 -3.56
CA ASP A 116 16.33 -1.97 -3.86
C ASP A 116 16.71 -1.29 -5.20
N ASN A 117 16.21 -0.07 -5.41
CA ASN A 117 16.35 0.71 -6.67
C ASN A 117 15.74 0.09 -7.93
N ARG A 118 15.03 -1.04 -7.82
CA ARG A 118 14.25 -1.59 -8.94
C ARG A 118 12.83 -1.05 -8.92
N TRP A 119 12.32 -0.71 -10.11
CA TRP A 119 10.93 -0.34 -10.30
C TRP A 119 10.04 -1.58 -10.13
N GLU A 120 9.01 -1.44 -9.32
CA GLU A 120 7.98 -2.44 -9.12
C GLU A 120 6.61 -1.77 -9.20
N LEU A 121 5.72 -2.28 -10.05
CA LEU A 121 4.32 -1.85 -10.03
C LEU A 121 3.72 -2.27 -8.69
N GLY A 122 3.16 -1.32 -7.95
CA GLY A 122 2.55 -1.58 -6.65
C GLY A 122 1.04 -1.62 -6.71
N ALA A 123 0.44 -0.57 -7.26
CA ALA A 123 -1.00 -0.39 -7.33
C ALA A 123 -1.50 0.04 -8.72
N LEU A 124 -2.78 -0.19 -8.93
CA LEU A 124 -3.56 0.37 -10.02
C LEU A 124 -4.45 1.48 -9.45
N GLU A 125 -4.67 2.54 -10.21
CA GLU A 125 -5.51 3.64 -9.75
C GLU A 125 -6.44 4.16 -10.87
N TRP A 126 -7.63 4.55 -10.44
CA TRP A 126 -8.62 5.26 -11.24
C TRP A 126 -9.01 6.55 -10.53
N VAL A 127 -9.34 7.56 -11.32
CA VAL A 127 -9.67 8.90 -10.83
C VAL A 127 -10.92 9.44 -11.51
N TRP A 128 -11.72 10.20 -10.77
CA TRP A 128 -12.94 10.85 -11.26
C TRP A 128 -13.08 12.26 -10.69
N PRO A 129 -13.70 13.21 -11.42
CA PRO A 129 -14.02 14.53 -10.87
C PRO A 129 -15.02 14.48 -9.70
N GLU A 130 -15.88 13.44 -9.69
CA GLU A 130 -16.90 13.22 -8.68
C GLU A 130 -16.93 11.73 -8.31
N GLN A 131 -17.30 11.43 -7.06
CA GLN A 131 -17.42 10.04 -6.63
C GLN A 131 -18.53 9.36 -7.44
N PRO A 132 -18.26 8.22 -8.09
CA PRO A 132 -19.29 7.53 -8.85
C PRO A 132 -20.38 7.00 -7.90
N THR A 133 -21.59 6.80 -8.43
CA THR A 133 -22.79 6.44 -7.66
C THR A 133 -22.69 5.12 -6.87
N GLY A 134 -21.66 4.32 -7.11
CA GLY A 134 -21.26 3.18 -6.28
C GLY A 134 -19.81 2.76 -6.52
N PRO A 135 -19.22 1.96 -5.62
CA PRO A 135 -17.90 1.35 -5.83
C PRO A 135 -17.92 0.43 -7.06
N PRO A 136 -17.02 0.62 -8.05
CA PRO A 136 -16.98 -0.24 -9.22
C PRO A 136 -16.43 -1.64 -8.92
N LEU A 137 -15.88 -1.82 -7.71
CA LEU A 137 -15.40 -3.10 -7.19
C LEU A 137 -16.00 -3.35 -5.79
N PRO A 138 -16.45 -4.58 -5.46
CA PRO A 138 -16.96 -4.89 -4.13
C PRO A 138 -15.95 -4.54 -3.03
N GLY A 139 -16.39 -3.74 -2.05
CA GLY A 139 -15.56 -3.33 -0.92
C GLY A 139 -14.53 -2.23 -1.22
N ALA A 140 -14.56 -1.63 -2.43
CA ALA A 140 -13.69 -0.51 -2.74
C ALA A 140 -13.97 0.71 -1.86
N THR A 141 -12.89 1.33 -1.42
CA THR A 141 -12.88 2.63 -0.73
C THR A 141 -12.27 3.68 -1.64
N TYR A 142 -12.64 4.94 -1.40
CA TYR A 142 -12.15 6.07 -2.17
C TYR A 142 -11.21 6.95 -1.35
N GLY A 143 -10.24 7.53 -2.03
CA GLY A 143 -9.44 8.66 -1.56
C GLY A 143 -9.80 9.93 -2.31
N GLU A 144 -9.05 10.99 -2.04
CA GLU A 144 -9.13 12.25 -2.76
C GLU A 144 -7.72 12.76 -3.09
N PHE A 145 -7.61 13.50 -4.20
CA PHE A 145 -6.42 14.27 -4.54
C PHE A 145 -6.84 15.71 -4.83
N ALA A 146 -6.17 16.67 -4.19
CA ALA A 146 -6.51 18.08 -4.30
C ALA A 146 -6.36 18.59 -5.75
N ALA A 147 -7.03 19.68 -6.09
CA ALA A 147 -6.80 20.35 -7.36
C ALA A 147 -5.32 20.77 -7.47
N ALA A 148 -4.69 20.50 -8.62
CA ALA A 148 -3.25 20.66 -8.77
C ALA A 148 -2.84 20.96 -10.21
N CYS A 149 -1.77 21.76 -10.33
CA CYS A 149 -1.00 21.96 -11.55
C CYS A 149 0.10 20.89 -11.62
N HIS A 150 0.19 20.19 -12.74
CA HIS A 150 1.24 19.21 -13.03
C HIS A 150 2.24 19.75 -14.06
N TYR A 151 3.50 19.40 -13.89
CA TYR A 151 4.62 19.78 -14.76
C TYR A 151 5.23 18.54 -15.43
N GLN A 152 6.00 18.73 -16.50
CA GLN A 152 6.47 17.65 -17.38
C GLN A 152 7.37 16.60 -16.69
N ASP A 153 8.04 16.97 -15.59
CA ASP A 153 8.87 16.08 -14.77
C ASP A 153 8.06 15.26 -13.75
N GLY A 154 6.75 15.48 -13.68
CA GLY A 154 5.87 14.90 -12.68
C GLY A 154 5.78 15.72 -11.39
N THR A 155 6.44 16.87 -11.28
CA THR A 155 6.21 17.77 -10.15
C THR A 155 4.76 18.26 -10.19
N PHE A 156 4.14 18.44 -9.02
CA PHE A 156 2.81 19.04 -8.91
C PHE A 156 2.78 20.12 -7.83
N VAL A 157 1.89 21.09 -8.01
CA VAL A 157 1.64 22.17 -7.05
C VAL A 157 0.13 22.29 -6.86
N PRO A 158 -0.40 22.16 -5.63
CA PRO A 158 -1.82 22.39 -5.36
C PRO A 158 -2.26 23.79 -5.81
N ALA A 159 -3.39 23.86 -6.51
CA ALA A 159 -3.95 25.10 -7.04
C ALA A 159 -5.45 24.94 -7.31
N ASP A 160 -6.26 25.86 -6.81
CA ASP A 160 -7.72 25.79 -6.89
C ASP A 160 -8.27 25.98 -8.32
N ALA A 161 -7.51 26.67 -9.19
CA ALA A 161 -7.86 26.86 -10.60
C ALA A 161 -6.63 26.81 -11.52
N GLU A 162 -6.84 26.42 -12.79
CA GLU A 162 -5.77 26.40 -13.80
C GLU A 162 -5.12 27.78 -14.02
N ALA A 163 -5.89 28.86 -13.85
CA ALA A 163 -5.38 30.22 -13.98
C ALA A 163 -4.28 30.57 -12.96
N ASP A 164 -4.20 29.83 -11.85
CA ASP A 164 -3.18 29.99 -10.82
C ASP A 164 -1.90 29.19 -11.13
N CYS A 165 -1.90 28.38 -12.20
CA CYS A 165 -0.75 27.61 -12.61
C CYS A 165 0.33 28.48 -13.25
N ALA A 166 1.55 28.40 -12.71
CA ALA A 166 2.71 28.97 -13.36
C ALA A 166 2.98 28.24 -14.69
N ARG A 167 3.47 28.97 -15.69
CA ARG A 167 3.88 28.38 -16.98
C ARG A 167 5.06 27.42 -16.84
N THR A 168 5.87 27.62 -15.80
CA THR A 168 7.02 26.77 -15.47
C THR A 168 7.17 26.66 -13.95
N ASN A 169 7.67 25.53 -13.47
CA ASN A 169 8.06 25.33 -12.07
C ASN A 169 9.44 24.66 -12.01
N GLY A 170 10.43 25.29 -11.36
CA GLY A 170 11.79 24.76 -11.32
C GLY A 170 12.48 24.62 -12.70
N GLY A 171 11.97 25.30 -13.73
CA GLY A 171 12.42 25.17 -15.12
C GLY A 171 11.59 24.19 -15.96
N GLU A 172 10.74 23.39 -15.33
CA GLU A 172 9.89 22.41 -16.01
C GLU A 172 8.61 23.06 -16.52
N ALA A 173 8.23 22.73 -17.76
CA ALA A 173 7.06 23.31 -18.40
C ALA A 173 5.76 22.80 -17.75
N PHE A 174 4.73 23.65 -17.75
CA PHE A 174 3.38 23.25 -17.40
C PHE A 174 2.91 22.09 -18.29
N GLY A 175 2.34 21.06 -17.67
CA GLY A 175 1.72 19.92 -18.33
C GLY A 175 0.22 20.09 -18.43
N PHE A 176 -0.46 20.03 -17.29
CA PHE A 176 -1.92 20.13 -17.21
C PHE A 176 -2.36 20.51 -15.80
N TRP A 177 -3.61 20.92 -15.66
CA TRP A 177 -4.28 21.12 -14.38
C TRP A 177 -5.49 20.20 -14.29
N HIS A 178 -5.86 19.81 -13.08
CA HIS A 178 -7.13 19.13 -12.83
C HIS A 178 -7.81 19.68 -11.56
N PRO A 179 -9.15 19.63 -11.48
CA PRO A 179 -9.88 19.96 -10.25
C PRO A 179 -9.65 18.88 -9.19
N LYS A 180 -10.21 19.03 -7.99
CA LYS A 180 -10.19 17.94 -6.99
C LYS A 180 -10.68 16.63 -7.62
N LEU A 181 -9.95 15.54 -7.38
CA LEU A 181 -10.27 14.21 -7.88
C LEU A 181 -10.64 13.28 -6.74
N VAL A 182 -11.58 12.39 -7.00
CA VAL A 182 -11.83 11.18 -6.21
C VAL A 182 -10.97 10.06 -6.80
N THR A 183 -10.26 9.34 -5.95
CA THR A 183 -9.34 8.29 -6.38
C THR A 183 -9.73 6.93 -5.83
N MET A 184 -9.44 5.85 -6.56
CA MET A 184 -9.59 4.49 -6.06
C MET A 184 -8.30 3.72 -6.33
N HIS A 185 -7.64 3.29 -5.26
CA HIS A 185 -6.42 2.51 -5.31
C HIS A 185 -6.74 1.02 -5.24
N VAL A 186 -5.94 0.21 -5.94
CA VAL A 186 -5.95 -1.24 -5.80
C VAL A 186 -4.50 -1.71 -5.70
N TRP A 187 -4.05 -2.01 -4.47
CA TRP A 187 -2.71 -2.53 -4.15
C TRP A 187 -2.57 -3.99 -4.59
N LEU A 188 -2.50 -4.17 -5.91
CA LEU A 188 -2.62 -5.48 -6.56
C LEU A 188 -1.31 -6.26 -6.55
N TRP A 189 -0.18 -5.57 -6.65
CA TRP A 189 1.13 -6.17 -6.88
C TRP A 189 2.07 -6.00 -5.69
N PHE A 190 1.79 -5.05 -4.80
CA PHE A 190 2.55 -4.81 -3.59
C PHE A 190 1.62 -4.90 -2.38
N HIS A 191 2.01 -5.69 -1.37
CA HIS A 191 1.19 -5.90 -0.18
C HIS A 191 0.92 -4.58 0.55
N ASN A 192 -0.33 -4.37 0.96
CA ASN A 192 -0.72 -3.26 1.82
C ASN A 192 -1.33 -3.79 3.13
N PRO A 193 -0.70 -3.57 4.30
CA PRO A 193 -1.22 -4.02 5.58
C PRO A 193 -2.51 -3.30 5.99
N ASP A 194 -2.77 -2.10 5.46
CA ASP A 194 -3.97 -1.32 5.75
C ASP A 194 -5.16 -1.69 4.86
N GLY A 195 -4.95 -2.58 3.87
CA GLY A 195 -5.99 -3.16 3.03
C GLY A 195 -5.82 -2.88 1.54
N LEU A 196 -6.51 -3.67 0.71
CA LEU A 196 -6.36 -3.67 -0.76
C LEU A 196 -6.69 -2.31 -1.39
N PHE A 197 -7.69 -1.62 -0.85
CA PHE A 197 -8.24 -0.38 -1.39
C PHE A 197 -7.81 0.87 -0.62
N HIS A 198 -6.94 0.73 0.38
CA HIS A 198 -6.51 1.86 1.19
C HIS A 198 -5.77 2.87 0.31
N PRO A 199 -6.04 4.20 0.43
CA PRO A 199 -5.44 5.19 -0.46
C PRO A 199 -3.92 5.23 -0.35
N THR A 200 -3.36 4.98 0.83
CA THR A 200 -1.92 4.92 1.08
C THR A 200 -1.49 3.52 1.50
N ASN A 201 -0.19 3.24 1.45
CA ASN A 201 0.45 2.02 1.93
C ASN A 201 1.67 2.37 2.80
N PRO A 202 1.69 2.01 4.10
CA PRO A 202 2.75 2.40 5.02
C PRO A 202 4.11 1.75 4.72
N LEU A 203 4.14 0.74 3.85
CA LEU A 203 5.37 0.10 3.39
C LEU A 203 6.04 0.89 2.24
N VAL A 204 5.34 1.88 1.67
CA VAL A 204 5.86 2.73 0.59
C VAL A 204 6.52 3.95 1.20
N GLN A 205 7.84 3.92 1.31
CA GLN A 205 8.63 4.98 1.94
C GLN A 205 9.59 5.60 0.94
N THR A 206 10.00 6.85 1.19
CA THR A 206 11.13 7.44 0.48
C THR A 206 12.39 6.68 0.86
N ALA A 207 13.10 6.16 -0.14
CA ALA A 207 14.43 5.59 0.04
C ALA A 207 15.44 6.65 0.53
#